data_AF-A0A099XK62-F1
#
_entry.id   AF-A0A099XK62-F1
#
_cell.length_a   1.000
_cell.length_b   1.000
_cell.length_c   1.000
_cell.angle_alpha   90.00
_cell.angle_beta   90.00
_cell.angle_gamma   90.00
#
_symmetry.space_group_name_H-M   'P 1'
#
loop_
_entity.id
_entity.type
_entity.pdbx_description
1 polymer ?
#
loop_
_entity_poly.entity_id
_entity_poly.type
_entity_poly.pdbx_seq_one_letter_code
_entity_poly.pdbx_strand_id
1 'polypeptide(L)'
;MKLYKPLFSIVIIIIQLIFSLKDYYELQEWRKANPELDSLINLVIHYDTLFIFVLLIGIYEMLTKPSLNKKLIRLILVFIVFGYHFSGLIPIKDFKYGIYNTAWFLGFSAFVLILVKITKYLIEKITSRKLK
;
A
#
# COMPACT_ATOMS: atom_id res chain seq x y z
N MET A 1 6.97 16.94 -11.68
CA MET A 1 7.30 15.96 -10.62
C MET A 1 8.07 14.79 -11.26
N LYS A 2 9.17 14.30 -10.67
CA LYS A 2 10.04 13.25 -11.28
C LYS A 2 10.00 11.97 -10.44
N LEU A 3 10.00 10.80 -11.09
CA LEU A 3 10.13 9.49 -10.44
C LEU A 3 11.60 9.08 -10.33
N TYR A 4 11.98 8.47 -9.21
CA TYR A 4 13.36 8.06 -8.90
C TYR A 4 13.44 6.55 -8.65
N LYS A 5 14.07 5.80 -9.56
CA LYS A 5 14.29 4.34 -9.45
C LYS A 5 13.00 3.57 -9.05
N PRO A 6 11.92 3.64 -9.85
CA PRO A 6 10.60 3.17 -9.45
C PRO A 6 10.44 1.64 -9.44
N LEU A 7 11.35 0.90 -10.09
CA LEU A 7 11.23 -0.54 -10.34
C LEU A 7 10.95 -1.34 -9.06
N PHE A 8 11.61 -1.01 -7.95
CA PHE A 8 11.38 -1.68 -6.66
C PHE A 8 9.92 -1.60 -6.21
N SER A 9 9.37 -0.39 -6.19
CA SER A 9 8.01 -0.17 -5.72
C SER A 9 6.98 -0.74 -6.69
N ILE A 10 7.27 -0.74 -8.01
CA ILE A 10 6.44 -1.40 -9.02
C ILE A 10 6.35 -2.91 -8.72
N VAL A 11 7.48 -3.58 -8.49
CA VAL A 11 7.51 -5.01 -8.17
C VAL A 11 6.71 -5.31 -6.90
N ILE A 12 6.91 -4.52 -5.85
CA ILE A 12 6.16 -4.68 -4.58
C ILE A 12 4.65 -4.50 -4.79
N ILE A 13 4.22 -3.51 -5.56
CA ILE A 13 2.80 -3.27 -5.86
C ILE A 13 2.21 -4.44 -6.64
N ILE A 14 2.94 -4.98 -7.62
CA ILE A 14 2.48 -6.15 -8.40
C ILE A 14 2.34 -7.37 -7.51
N ILE A 15 3.32 -7.66 -6.64
CA ILE A 15 3.23 -8.76 -5.67
C ILE A 15 2.00 -8.60 -4.79
N GLN A 16 1.77 -7.40 -4.26
CA GLN A 16 0.61 -7.14 -3.40
C GLN A 16 -0.72 -7.26 -4.16
N LEU A 17 -0.76 -6.87 -5.43
CA LEU A 17 -1.93 -7.05 -6.29
C LEU A 17 -2.22 -8.55 -6.49
N ILE A 18 -1.20 -9.36 -6.74
CA ILE A 18 -1.35 -10.82 -6.88
C ILE A 18 -1.95 -11.41 -5.59
N PHE A 19 -1.48 -10.99 -4.42
CA PHE A 19 -2.05 -11.43 -3.15
C PHE A 19 -3.50 -10.98 -2.96
N SER A 20 -3.85 -9.74 -3.32
CA SER A 20 -5.23 -9.25 -3.27
C SER A 20 -6.14 -10.08 -4.17
N LEU A 21 -5.72 -10.36 -5.40
CA LEU A 21 -6.48 -11.17 -6.34
C LEU A 21 -6.64 -12.60 -5.85
N LYS A 22 -5.58 -13.21 -5.31
CA LYS A 22 -5.65 -14.56 -4.73
C LYS A 22 -6.70 -14.64 -3.61
N ASP A 23 -6.66 -13.70 -2.65
CA ASP A 23 -7.60 -13.66 -1.52
C ASP A 23 -9.04 -13.44 -2.01
N TYR A 24 -9.22 -12.59 -3.03
CA TYR A 24 -10.51 -12.42 -3.68
C TYR A 24 -11.03 -13.71 -4.32
N TYR A 25 -10.19 -14.46 -5.03
CA TYR A 25 -10.60 -15.75 -5.62
C TYR A 25 -10.96 -16.78 -4.55
N GLU A 26 -10.17 -16.90 -3.49
CA GLU A 26 -10.47 -17.80 -2.35
C GLU A 26 -11.81 -17.44 -1.70
N LEU A 27 -12.09 -16.14 -1.54
CA LEU A 27 -13.39 -15.69 -1.05
C LEU A 27 -14.54 -16.08 -1.99
N GLN A 28 -14.37 -15.93 -3.30
CA GLN A 28 -15.40 -16.31 -4.28
C GLN A 28 -15.66 -17.83 -4.27
N GLU A 29 -14.62 -18.65 -4.12
CA GLU A 29 -14.78 -20.10 -3.95
C GLU A 29 -15.51 -20.44 -2.65
N TRP A 30 -15.14 -19.79 -1.55
CA TRP A 30 -15.81 -19.98 -0.27
C TRP A 30 -17.30 -19.61 -0.34
N ARG A 31 -17.65 -18.50 -1.00
CA ARG A 31 -19.04 -18.07 -1.21
C ARG A 31 -19.85 -19.07 -2.03
N LYS A 32 -19.24 -19.64 -3.08
CA LYS A 32 -19.88 -20.70 -3.88
C LYS A 32 -20.12 -21.97 -3.08
N ALA A 33 -19.22 -22.30 -2.16
CA ALA A 33 -19.34 -23.47 -1.30
C ALA A 33 -20.33 -23.28 -0.13
N ASN A 34 -20.62 -22.04 0.28
CA ASN A 34 -21.47 -21.71 1.42
C ASN A 34 -22.51 -20.62 1.07
N PRO A 35 -23.37 -20.82 0.05
CA PRO A 35 -24.29 -19.80 -0.44
C PRO A 35 -25.29 -19.32 0.63
N GLU A 36 -25.66 -20.19 1.56
CA GLU A 36 -26.54 -19.88 2.69
C GLU A 36 -25.91 -18.90 3.70
N LEU A 37 -24.58 -18.83 3.77
CA LEU A 37 -23.85 -17.94 4.69
C LEU A 37 -23.42 -16.62 4.04
N ASP A 38 -23.47 -16.50 2.71
CA ASP A 38 -23.01 -15.31 1.98
C ASP A 38 -23.78 -14.04 2.38
N SER A 39 -25.09 -14.18 2.61
CA SER A 39 -25.94 -13.05 3.05
C SER A 39 -25.80 -12.71 4.54
N LEU A 40 -25.20 -13.60 5.34
CA LEU A 40 -25.09 -13.47 6.79
C LEU A 40 -23.71 -12.98 7.24
N ILE A 41 -22.67 -13.25 6.45
CA ILE A 41 -21.29 -12.94 6.80
C ILE A 41 -20.75 -11.82 5.90
N ASN A 42 -20.62 -10.63 6.48
CA ASN A 42 -19.86 -9.55 5.85
C ASN A 42 -18.36 -9.80 6.01
N LEU A 43 -17.80 -10.63 5.13
CA LEU A 43 -16.37 -10.92 5.09
C LEU A 43 -15.61 -9.67 4.61
N VAL A 44 -15.03 -8.93 5.56
CA VAL A 44 -14.20 -7.75 5.28
C VAL A 44 -12.90 -8.19 4.62
N ILE A 45 -12.70 -7.79 3.36
CA ILE A 45 -11.49 -8.09 2.60
C ILE A 45 -10.38 -7.12 3.03
N HIS A 46 -9.58 -7.54 4.01
CA HIS A 46 -8.45 -6.74 4.49
C HIS A 46 -7.33 -6.61 3.45
N TYR A 47 -7.23 -7.53 2.48
CA TYR A 47 -6.20 -7.46 1.44
C TYR A 47 -6.41 -6.32 0.43
N ASP A 48 -7.65 -6.00 0.07
CA ASP A 48 -7.96 -4.90 -0.87
C ASP A 48 -7.56 -3.54 -0.28
N THR A 49 -7.86 -3.34 1.00
CA THR A 49 -7.47 -2.11 1.72
C THR A 49 -5.96 -2.05 1.96
N LEU A 50 -5.33 -3.18 2.27
CA LEU A 50 -3.86 -3.26 2.39
C LEU A 50 -3.16 -2.95 1.07
N PHE A 51 -3.69 -3.42 -0.06
CA PHE A 51 -3.18 -3.10 -1.39
C PHE A 51 -3.16 -1.58 -1.63
N ILE A 52 -4.24 -0.87 -1.28
CA ILE A 52 -4.30 0.59 -1.40
C ILE A 52 -3.20 1.26 -0.56
N PHE A 53 -2.95 0.81 0.67
CA PHE A 53 -1.89 1.38 1.51
C PHE A 53 -0.51 1.15 0.90
N VAL A 54 -0.22 -0.07 0.46
CA VAL A 54 1.04 -0.42 -0.21
C VAL A 54 1.23 0.40 -1.49
N LEU A 55 0.16 0.61 -2.26
CA LEU A 55 0.15 1.46 -3.45
C LEU A 55 0.54 2.90 -3.12
N LEU A 56 -0.08 3.50 -2.10
CA LEU A 56 0.21 4.89 -1.69
C LEU A 56 1.66 5.04 -1.20
N ILE A 57 2.13 4.13 -0.35
CA ILE A 57 3.51 4.13 0.15
C ILE A 57 4.49 3.93 -1.02
N GLY A 58 4.19 3.01 -1.93
CA GLY A 58 4.98 2.73 -3.13
C GLY A 58 5.09 3.94 -4.04
N ILE A 59 3.99 4.63 -4.34
CA ILE A 59 3.99 5.88 -5.11
C ILE A 59 4.84 6.94 -4.41
N TYR A 60 4.68 7.10 -3.08
CA TYR A 60 5.48 8.06 -2.33
C TYR A 60 6.98 7.73 -2.36
N GLU A 61 7.34 6.46 -2.27
CA GLU A 61 8.72 5.98 -2.47
C GLU A 61 9.24 6.42 -3.84
N MET A 62 8.48 6.19 -4.93
CA MET A 62 8.91 6.54 -6.29
C MET A 62 9.14 8.04 -6.46
N LEU A 63 8.36 8.87 -5.76
CA LEU A 63 8.48 10.33 -5.75
C LEU A 63 9.60 10.85 -4.82
N THR A 64 10.28 9.97 -4.10
CA THR A 64 11.33 10.33 -3.14
C THR A 64 12.70 10.12 -3.77
N LYS A 65 13.54 11.16 -3.69
CA LYS A 65 14.92 11.15 -4.20
C LYS A 65 15.73 10.04 -3.52
N PRO A 66 16.77 9.49 -4.19
CA PRO A 66 17.67 8.52 -3.56
C PRO A 66 18.28 9.08 -2.28
N SER A 67 17.92 8.53 -1.14
CA SER A 67 18.36 8.95 0.20
C SER A 67 18.21 7.80 1.19
N LEU A 68 18.68 7.99 2.43
CA LEU A 68 18.45 7.06 3.53
C LEU A 68 16.94 6.82 3.73
N ASN A 69 16.13 7.89 3.67
CA ASN A 69 14.67 7.79 3.83
C ASN A 69 14.05 6.90 2.76
N LYS A 70 14.52 6.98 1.51
CA LYS A 70 14.04 6.07 0.44
C LYS A 70 14.36 4.61 0.76
N LYS A 71 15.56 4.32 1.28
CA LYS A 71 15.94 2.96 1.70
C LYS A 71 15.05 2.47 2.86
N LEU A 72 14.74 3.34 3.82
CA LEU A 72 13.85 3.02 4.94
C LEU A 72 12.42 2.69 4.47
N ILE A 73 11.86 3.49 3.56
CA ILE A 73 10.54 3.23 2.98
C ILE A 73 10.51 1.87 2.28
N ARG A 74 11.57 1.53 1.53
CA ARG A 74 11.68 0.21 0.87
C ARG A 74 11.68 -0.93 1.88
N LEU A 75 12.47 -0.81 2.94
CA LEU A 75 12.52 -1.82 3.99
C LEU A 75 11.14 -2.02 4.62
N ILE A 76 10.44 -0.92 4.93
CA ILE A 76 9.08 -0.95 5.48
C ILE A 76 8.11 -1.64 4.52
N LEU A 77 8.18 -1.33 3.21
CA LEU A 77 7.35 -1.98 2.20
C LEU A 77 7.54 -3.51 2.16
N VAL A 78 8.79 -3.98 2.25
CA VAL A 78 9.09 -5.43 2.35
C VAL A 78 8.44 -6.03 3.60
N PHE A 79 8.62 -5.39 4.76
CA PHE A 79 8.04 -5.88 6.01
C PHE A 79 6.52 -5.90 6.00
N ILE A 80 5.86 -4.91 5.40
CA ILE A 80 4.41 -4.89 5.29
C ILE A 80 3.93 -6.07 4.43
N VAL A 81 4.46 -6.23 3.22
CA VAL A 81 4.00 -7.27 2.29
C VAL A 81 4.29 -8.67 2.83
N PHE A 82 5.54 -8.94 3.18
CA PHE A 82 5.93 -10.28 3.64
C PHE A 82 5.44 -10.58 5.05
N GLY A 83 5.51 -9.60 5.95
CA GLY A 83 5.06 -9.79 7.32
C GLY A 83 3.55 -10.01 7.40
N TYR A 84 2.75 -9.32 6.57
CA TYR A 84 1.31 -9.58 6.53
C TYR A 84 1.00 -10.95 5.94
N HIS A 85 1.62 -11.29 4.79
CA HIS A 85 1.39 -12.56 4.11
C HIS A 85 1.80 -13.77 4.96
N PHE A 86 2.98 -13.70 5.58
CA PHE A 86 3.52 -14.77 6.43
C PHE A 86 3.18 -14.61 7.92
N SER A 87 2.22 -13.74 8.26
CA SER A 87 1.84 -13.48 9.65
C SER A 87 1.41 -14.74 10.41
N GLY A 88 0.84 -15.73 9.72
CA GLY A 88 0.46 -17.02 10.31
C GLY A 88 1.63 -17.88 10.80
N LEU A 89 2.86 -17.58 10.37
CA LEU A 89 4.07 -18.26 10.85
C LEU A 89 4.63 -17.65 12.15
N ILE A 90 4.11 -16.49 12.57
CA ILE A 90 4.63 -15.73 13.69
C ILE A 90 3.70 -15.93 14.89
N PRO A 91 4.16 -16.58 15.97
CA PRO A 91 3.32 -16.92 17.12
C PRO A 91 3.13 -15.72 18.07
N ILE A 92 2.80 -14.56 17.49
CA ILE A 92 2.51 -13.33 18.23
C ILE A 92 1.04 -12.99 17.97
N LYS A 93 0.26 -12.93 19.05
CA LYS A 93 -1.15 -12.56 18.98
C LYS A 93 -1.30 -11.19 18.31
N ASP A 94 -2.27 -11.08 17.41
CA ASP A 94 -2.62 -9.84 16.70
C ASP A 94 -1.51 -9.25 15.82
N PHE A 95 -0.43 -10.00 15.55
CA PHE A 95 0.69 -9.54 14.71
C PHE A 95 0.23 -9.08 13.31
N LYS A 96 -0.68 -9.84 12.70
CA LYS A 96 -1.30 -9.50 11.40
C LYS A 96 -2.00 -8.13 11.45
N TYR A 97 -2.77 -7.87 12.51
CA TYR A 97 -3.46 -6.59 12.71
C TYR A 97 -2.47 -5.45 13.00
N GLY A 98 -1.39 -5.72 13.75
CA GLY A 98 -0.33 -4.74 13.98
C GLY A 98 0.33 -4.28 12.67
N ILE A 99 0.62 -5.20 11.75
CA ILE A 99 1.15 -4.86 10.42
C ILE A 99 0.12 -4.08 9.61
N TYR A 100 -1.13 -4.53 9.60
CA TYR A 100 -2.21 -3.84 8.90
C TYR A 100 -2.37 -2.39 9.36
N ASN A 101 -2.44 -2.16 10.67
CA ASN A 101 -2.59 -0.81 11.23
C ASN A 101 -1.38 0.08 10.93
N THR A 102 -0.18 -0.50 10.95
CA THR A 102 1.05 0.21 10.56
C THR A 102 0.99 0.61 9.09
N ALA A 103 0.57 -0.30 8.21
CA ALA A 103 0.41 -0.02 6.79
C ALA A 103 -0.65 1.07 6.55
N TRP A 104 -1.78 1.01 7.25
CA TRP A 104 -2.83 2.03 7.19
C TRP A 104 -2.30 3.42 7.55
N PHE A 105 -1.64 3.56 8.70
CA PHE A 105 -1.10 4.84 9.17
C PHE A 105 -0.06 5.41 8.20
N LEU A 106 0.84 4.55 7.70
CA LEU A 106 1.86 4.95 6.74
C LEU A 106 1.27 5.27 5.36
N GLY A 107 0.26 4.54 4.92
CA GLY A 107 -0.47 4.80 3.68
C GLY A 107 -1.17 6.16 3.73
N PHE A 108 -1.85 6.46 4.84
CA PHE A 108 -2.47 7.77 5.06
C PHE A 108 -1.42 8.90 5.09
N SER A 109 -0.32 8.69 5.81
CA SER A 109 0.79 9.65 5.86
C SER A 109 1.40 9.89 4.47
N ALA A 110 1.61 8.83 3.69
CA ALA A 110 2.11 8.91 2.32
C ALA A 110 1.15 9.69 1.43
N PHE A 111 -0.16 9.47 1.55
CA PHE A 111 -1.18 10.22 0.82
C PHE A 111 -1.10 11.72 1.11
N VAL A 112 -1.05 12.13 2.38
CA VAL A 112 -0.90 13.55 2.77
C VAL A 112 0.37 14.15 2.16
N LEU A 113 1.50 13.45 2.23
CA LEU A 113 2.77 13.94 1.69
C LEU A 113 2.78 14.02 0.15
N ILE A 114 2.07 13.11 -0.54
CA ILE A 114 1.86 13.19 -1.99
C ILE A 114 1.06 14.45 -2.33
N LEU A 115 -0.05 14.72 -1.63
CA LEU A 115 -0.85 15.92 -1.85
C LEU A 115 -0.03 17.20 -1.66
N VAL A 116 0.76 17.28 -0.57
CA VAL A 116 1.64 18.43 -0.32
C VAL A 116 2.64 18.63 -1.46
N LYS A 117 3.26 17.56 -1.98
CA LYS A 117 4.17 17.65 -3.14
C LYS A 117 3.47 18.14 -4.40
N ILE A 118 2.25 17.66 -4.67
CA ILE A 118 1.46 18.07 -5.84
C ILE A 118 1.11 19.56 -5.73
N THR A 119 0.57 20.00 -4.57
CA THR A 119 0.22 21.39 -4.34
C THR A 119 1.42 22.32 -4.49
N LYS A 120 2.57 21.96 -3.89
CA LYS A 120 3.81 22.75 -4.02
C LYS A 120 4.24 22.89 -5.48
N TYR A 121 4.20 21.79 -6.23
CA TYR A 121 4.54 21.78 -7.65
C TYR A 121 3.60 22.66 -8.49
N LEU A 122 2.29 22.65 -8.19
CA LEU A 122 1.32 23.50 -8.88
C LEU A 122 1.57 24.99 -8.60
N ILE A 123 1.84 25.35 -7.34
CA ILE A 123 2.15 26.74 -6.95
C ILE A 123 3.42 27.23 -7.65
N GLU A 124 4.51 26.47 -7.61
CA GLU A 124 5.77 26.82 -8.28
C GLU A 124 5.55 27.05 -9.79
N LYS A 125 4.76 26.18 -10.44
CA LYS A 125 4.46 26.27 -11.87
C LYS A 125 3.61 27.52 -12.22
N ILE A 126 2.68 27.90 -11.36
CA ILE A 126 1.86 29.12 -11.55
C ILE A 126 2.73 30.36 -11.38
N THR A 127 3.54 30.43 -10.32
CA THR A 127 4.43 31.56 -10.06
C THR A 127 5.49 31.73 -11.15
N SER A 128 6.09 30.64 -11.64
CA SER A 128 7.07 30.71 -12.74
C SER A 128 6.47 31.17 -14.08
N ARG A 129 5.16 30.95 -14.29
CA ARG A 129 4.43 31.45 -15.46
C ARG A 129 4.05 32.93 -15.36
N LYS A 130 3.87 33.45 -14.14
CA LYS A 130 3.60 34.88 -13.92
C LYS A 130 4.86 35.76 -14.02
N LEU A 131 6.04 35.16 -13.84
CA LEU A 131 7.35 35.84 -13.90
C LEU A 131 8.00 35.79 -15.31
N LYS A 132 7.34 35.18 -16.29
CA LYS A 132 7.71 35.19 -17.71
C LYS A 132 6.72 36.04 -18.48
#